data_AF-A0A914R5B9-F1
#
_entry.id   AF-A0A914R5B9-F1
#
_cell.length_a   1.000
_cell.length_b   1.000
_cell.length_c   1.000
_cell.angle_alpha   90.00
_cell.angle_beta   90.00
_cell.angle_gamma   90.00
#
_symmetry.space_group_name_H-M   'P 1'
#
loop_
_entity.id
_entity.type
_entity.pdbx_description
1 polymer ?
#
loop_
_entity_poly.entity_id
_entity_poly.type
_entity_poly.pdbx_seq_one_letter_code
_entity_poly.pdbx_strand_id
1 'polypeptide(L)' 'MKTTNMTRLSVDPLCGVLDPKEELMAVSCDTFNAATEDLNDTHTTIEWTNTPDGAAKQFRREWFQ' A
#
# COMPACT_ATOMS: atom_id res chain seq x y z
N MET A 1 0.59 -2.32 2.52
CA MET A 1 1.39 -2.21 1.29
C MET A 1 2.86 -2.07 1.63
N LYS A 2 3.74 -2.40 0.69
CA LYS A 2 5.20 -2.22 0.80
C LYS A 2 5.71 -1.50 -0.45
N THR A 3 6.62 -0.56 -0.31
CA THR A 3 7.26 0.15 -1.43
C THR A 3 8.77 0.01 -1.31
N THR A 4 9.49 -0.12 -2.42
CA THR A 4 10.97 -0.19 -2.41
C THR A 4 11.62 1.18 -2.21
N ASN A 5 10.90 2.27 -2.48
CA ASN A 5 11.36 3.65 -2.31
C ASN A 5 10.39 4.45 -1.42
N MET A 6 10.51 4.25 -0.10
CA MET A 6 9.68 4.91 0.91
C MET A 6 9.91 6.42 1.05
N THR A 7 11.01 6.94 0.49
CA THR A 7 11.32 8.38 0.50
C THR A 7 10.67 9.15 -0.65
N ARG A 8 10.23 8.45 -1.72
CA ARG A 8 9.58 9.06 -2.89
C ARG A 8 8.11 8.75 -2.97
N LEU A 9 7.74 7.51 -2.62
CA LEU A 9 6.37 7.03 -2.70
C LEU A 9 5.78 6.99 -1.31
N SER A 10 4.71 7.75 -1.10
CA SER A 10 3.85 7.62 0.07
C SER A 10 2.49 7.07 -0.34
N VAL A 11 1.93 6.25 0.53
CA VAL A 11 0.63 5.63 0.34
C VAL A 11 -0.23 5.95 1.56
N ASP A 12 -1.46 6.39 1.33
CA ASP A 12 -2.44 6.62 2.39
C ASP A 12 -3.82 6.07 2.01
N PRO A 13 -4.46 5.22 2.85
CA PRO A 13 -3.88 4.57 4.02
C PRO A 13 -2.90 3.43 3.66
N LEU A 14 -1.86 3.20 4.47
CA LEU A 14 -0.87 2.12 4.26
C LEU A 14 -1.47 0.71 4.39
N CYS A 15 -2.55 0.58 5.17
CA CYS A 15 -3.28 -0.65 5.42
C CYS A 15 -4.73 -0.32 5.81
N GLY A 16 -5.65 -1.24 5.52
CA GLY A 16 -7.06 -1.04 5.76
C GLY A 16 -7.88 -2.30 5.50
N VAL A 17 -9.18 -2.19 5.72
CA VAL A 17 -10.17 -3.21 5.37
C VAL A 17 -11.11 -2.59 4.35
N LEU A 18 -11.29 -3.25 3.22
CA LEU A 18 -12.19 -2.83 2.16
C LEU A 18 -13.43 -3.71 2.21
N ASP A 19 -14.60 -3.08 2.26
CA ASP A 19 -15.85 -3.77 1.95
C ASP A 19 -15.90 -4.08 0.44
N PRO A 20 -16.71 -5.07 0.02
CA PRO A 20 -16.89 -5.35 -1.40
C PRO A 20 -17.32 -4.08 -2.15
N LYS A 21 -16.56 -3.72 -3.19
CA LYS A 21 -16.76 -2.54 -4.05
C LYS A 21 -16.41 -1.19 -3.42
N GLU A 22 -15.67 -1.18 -2.31
CA GLU A 22 -15.08 0.04 -1.76
C GLU A 22 -13.73 0.36 -2.41
N GLU A 23 -13.48 1.66 -2.64
CA GLU A 23 -12.21 2.18 -3.16
C GLU A 23 -11.53 3.02 -2.07
N LEU A 24 -10.28 2.71 -1.72
CA LEU A 24 -9.61 3.41 -0.61
C LEU A 24 -8.08 3.34 -0.73
N MET A 25 -7.50 4.04 -1.70
CA MET A 25 -6.04 4.14 -1.80
C MET A 25 -5.57 5.34 -2.61
N ALA A 26 -4.75 6.19 -1.97
CA ALA A 26 -3.98 7.22 -2.65
C ALA A 26 -2.50 6.83 -2.65
N VAL A 27 -1.85 6.97 -3.80
CA VAL A 27 -0.40 6.87 -3.95
C VAL A 27 0.10 8.22 -4.44
N SER A 28 0.99 8.86 -3.69
CA SER A 28 1.65 10.11 -4.09
C SER A 28 3.14 9.88 -4.32
N CYS A 29 3.68 10.66 -5.24
CA CYS A 29 5.09 10.63 -5.63
C CYS A 29 5.67 12.03 -5.51
N ASP A 30 6.69 12.18 -4.69
CA ASP A 30 7.41 13.45 -4.57
C ASP A 30 8.15 13.78 -5.88
N THR A 31 8.39 15.07 -6.12
CA THR A 31 9.16 15.54 -7.27
C THR A 31 10.59 15.05 -7.22
N PHE A 32 11.14 14.65 -8.36
CA PHE A 32 12.52 14.15 -8.46
C PHE A 32 13.10 14.39 -9.86
N ASN A 33 14.42 14.24 -10.01
CA ASN A 33 15.09 14.41 -11.31
C ASN A 33 15.31 13.06 -11.99
N ALA A 34 14.39 12.69 -12.88
CA ALA A 34 14.44 11.42 -13.61
C ALA A 34 15.70 11.21 -14.47
N ALA A 35 16.42 12.28 -14.83
CA ALA A 35 17.62 12.16 -15.66
C ALA A 35 18.88 11.75 -14.88
N THR A 36 18.87 11.93 -13.56
CA THR A 36 20.05 11.73 -12.70
C THR A 36 19.88 10.58 -11.71
N GLU A 37 18.70 9.99 -11.64
CA GLU A 37 18.34 9.04 -10.61
C GLU A 37 18.06 7.67 -11.21
N ASP A 38 18.43 6.61 -10.48
CA ASP A 38 18.11 5.24 -10.88
C ASP A 38 16.62 4.97 -10.62
N LEU A 39 15.90 4.69 -11.71
CA LEU A 39 14.46 4.41 -11.68
C LEU A 39 14.17 2.91 -11.79
N ASN A 40 15.19 2.08 -12.00
CA ASN A 40 15.01 0.65 -12.10
C ASN A 40 14.55 0.08 -10.76
N ASP A 41 13.79 -1.01 -10.81
CA ASP A 41 13.33 -1.80 -9.66
C ASP A 41 12.47 -1.05 -8.61
N THR A 42 11.96 0.14 -8.93
CA THR A 42 10.93 0.80 -8.11
C THR A 42 9.60 0.07 -8.29
N HIS A 43 9.14 -0.62 -7.24
CA HIS A 43 7.86 -1.31 -7.25
C HIS A 43 7.11 -1.11 -5.92
N THR A 44 5.79 -1.19 -6.04
CA THR A 44 4.85 -1.15 -4.92
C THR A 44 4.09 -2.46 -4.88
N THR A 45 4.08 -3.12 -3.74
CA THR A 45 3.40 -4.41 -3.53
C THR A 45 2.16 -4.21 -2.65
N ILE A 46 1.03 -4.72 -3.15
CA ILE A 46 -0.23 -4.82 -2.43
C ILE A 46 -0.43 -6.29 -2.04
N GLU A 47 -0.49 -6.55 -0.74
CA GLU A 47 -0.83 -7.86 -0.18
C GLU A 47 -2.24 -7.73 0.42
N TRP A 48 -3.12 -8.69 0.11
CA TRP A 48 -4.46 -8.75 0.69
C TRP A 48 -4.84 -10.18 1.07
N THR A 49 -5.77 -10.31 2.01
CA THR A 49 -6.40 -11.57 2.42
C THR A 49 -7.85 -11.29 2.77
N ASN A 50 -8.71 -12.31 2.70
CA ASN A 50 -10.08 -12.17 3.19
C ASN A 50 -10.06 -12.01 4.71
N THR A 51 -10.89 -11.10 5.24
CA THR A 51 -11.03 -10.97 6.68
C THR A 51 -11.69 -12.22 7.28
N PRO A 52 -11.33 -12.64 8.50
CA PRO A 52 -12.06 -13.68 9.21
C PRO A 52 -13.54 -13.33 9.39
N ASP A 53 -14.39 -14.35 9.53
CA ASP A 53 -15.82 -14.15 9.74
C ASP A 53 -16.09 -13.30 10.99
N GLY A 54 -16.91 -12.26 10.84
CA GLY A 54 -17.27 -11.34 11.92
C GLY A 54 -16.16 -10.36 12.33
N ALA A 55 -15.07 -10.26 11.57
CA ALA A 55 -14.03 -9.27 11.81
C ALA A 55 -14.57 -7.83 11.72
N ALA A 56 -14.11 -6.97 12.63
CA ALA A 56 -14.37 -5.54 12.55
C ALA A 56 -13.62 -4.91 11.36
N LYS A 57 -14.08 -3.74 10.89
CA LYS A 57 -13.43 -2.93 9.85
C LYS A 57 -12.18 -2.22 10.38
N GLN A 58 -11.23 -3.01 10.88
CA GLN A 58 -9.97 -2.57 11.43
C GLN A 58 -8.89 -3.56 11.00
N PHE A 59 -7.88 -3.05 10.30
CA PHE A 59 -6.78 -3.86 9.81
C PHE A 59 -6.03 -4.51 10.97
N ARG A 60 -5.64 -5.77 10.77
CA ARG A 60 -4.98 -6.64 11.74
C ARG A 60 -3.88 -7.41 11.05
N ARG A 61 -2.63 -7.17 11.47
CA ARG A 61 -1.44 -7.80 10.85
C ARG A 61 -1.44 -9.32 11.04
N GLU A 62 -2.09 -9.82 12.09
CA GLU A 62 -2.22 -11.24 12.40
C GLU A 62 -2.94 -12.06 11.31
N TRP A 63 -3.72 -11.42 10.42
CA TRP A 63 -4.37 -12.11 9.30
C TRP A 63 -3.40 -12.58 8.20
N PHE A 64 -2.15 -12.13 8.25
CA PHE A 64 -1.10 -12.44 7.29
C PHE A 64 0.01 -13.34 7.88
N GLN A 65 -0.25 -13.98 9.03
CA GLN A 65 0.66 -14.94 9.64
C GLN A 65 0.63 -16.31 8.97
#